data_AF-A0A2A5DTV3-F1
#
_entry.id   AF-A0A2A5DTV3-F1
#
_cell.length_a   1.000
_cell.length_b   1.000
_cell.length_c   1.000
_cell.angle_alpha   90.00
_cell.angle_beta   90.00
_cell.angle_gamma   90.00
#
_symmetry.space_group_name_H-M   'P 1'
#
loop_
_entity.id
_entity.type
_entity.pdbx_description
1 polymer ?
#
loop_
_entity_poly.entity_id
_entity_poly.type
_entity_poly.pdbx_seq_one_letter_code
_entity_poly.pdbx_strand_id
1 'polypeptide(L)'
;MSCLIKTMASLIVSTIFFSQIIQSADKPLPLYKGKKLEIYILIGQSNMAGRAKITTKENQPIKNAFLLNDKGKFEQAVNPLNRYSTIHKGLSMQKLNPGYGFAKFMTKRSKRRIGLIVNARGASSINA
;
A
#
# COMPACT_ATOMS: atom_id res chain seq x y z
N MET A 1 -14.91 54.19 -24.72
CA MET A 1 -14.25 53.84 -23.43
C MET A 1 -14.80 52.57 -22.79
N SER A 2 -16.11 52.28 -22.88
CA SER A 2 -16.74 51.10 -22.28
C SER A 2 -16.38 49.74 -22.91
N CYS A 3 -16.09 49.70 -24.22
CA CYS A 3 -15.71 48.45 -24.91
C CYS A 3 -14.32 47.94 -24.49
N LEU A 4 -13.34 48.85 -24.40
CA LEU A 4 -11.94 48.53 -24.06
C LEU A 4 -11.79 47.96 -22.64
N ILE A 5 -12.60 48.46 -21.70
CA ILE A 5 -12.60 48.00 -20.30
C ILE A 5 -13.16 46.57 -20.21
N LYS A 6 -14.16 46.22 -21.04
CA LYS A 6 -14.77 44.87 -21.06
C LYS A 6 -13.82 43.82 -21.63
N THR A 7 -13.10 44.13 -22.71
CA THR A 7 -12.11 43.20 -23.30
C THR A 7 -10.90 43.00 -22.39
N MET A 8 -10.40 44.07 -21.75
CA MET A 8 -9.30 43.96 -20.78
C MET A 8 -9.70 43.12 -19.56
N ALA A 9 -10.91 43.32 -19.02
CA ALA A 9 -11.43 42.52 -17.92
C ALA A 9 -11.56 41.03 -18.29
N SER A 10 -12.04 40.71 -19.50
CA SER A 10 -12.16 39.32 -19.98
C SER A 10 -10.80 38.61 -20.12
N LEU A 11 -9.76 39.32 -20.59
CA LEU A 11 -8.42 38.75 -20.77
C LEU A 11 -7.73 38.47 -19.43
N ILE A 12 -7.94 39.35 -18.44
CA ILE A 12 -7.42 39.21 -17.08
C ILE A 12 -8.12 38.03 -16.38
N VAL A 13 -9.43 37.89 -16.53
CA VAL A 13 -10.17 36.76 -15.95
C VAL A 13 -9.70 35.43 -16.55
N SER A 14 -9.51 35.35 -17.87
CA SER A 14 -9.07 34.09 -18.50
C SER A 14 -7.66 33.65 -18.09
N THR A 15 -6.74 34.59 -17.91
CA THR A 15 -5.35 34.28 -17.50
C THR A 15 -5.27 33.85 -16.03
N ILE A 16 -6.08 34.44 -15.15
CA ILE A 16 -6.21 34.00 -13.75
C ILE A 16 -6.76 32.57 -13.66
N PHE A 17 -7.78 32.23 -14.45
CA PHE A 17 -8.33 30.86 -14.48
C PHE A 17 -7.35 29.82 -15.02
N PHE A 18 -6.59 30.15 -16.06
CA PHE A 18 -5.59 29.24 -16.63
C PHE A 18 -4.44 28.96 -15.64
N SER A 19 -4.06 29.97 -14.85
CA SER A 19 -3.00 29.87 -13.83
C SER A 19 -3.38 28.92 -12.68
N GLN A 20 -4.65 28.89 -12.27
CA GLN A 20 -5.13 28.01 -11.19
C GLN A 20 -5.16 26.53 -11.60
N ILE A 21 -5.41 26.24 -12.89
CA ILE A 21 -5.45 24.86 -13.41
C ILE A 21 -4.04 24.25 -13.41
N ILE A 22 -3.03 25.01 -13.88
CA ILE A 22 -1.62 24.54 -13.89
C ILE A 22 -1.14 24.24 -12.46
N GLN A 23 -1.56 25.03 -11.47
CA GLN A 23 -1.18 24.84 -10.08
C GLN A 23 -1.79 23.60 -9.40
N SER A 24 -2.75 22.91 -10.02
CA SER A 24 -3.37 21.71 -9.45
C SER A 24 -2.70 20.40 -9.88
N ALA A 25 -1.91 20.40 -10.97
CA ALA A 25 -1.28 19.21 -11.51
C ALA A 25 0.02 18.80 -10.75
N ASP A 26 0.72 19.76 -10.16
CA ASP A 26 1.99 19.53 -9.44
C ASP A 26 1.86 19.59 -7.91
N LYS A 27 0.63 19.73 -7.37
CA LYS A 27 0.44 19.69 -5.91
C LYS A 27 0.72 18.28 -5.42
N PRO A 28 1.77 18.04 -4.60
CA PRO A 28 1.98 16.74 -4.01
C PRO A 28 0.71 16.36 -3.25
N LEU A 29 0.21 15.15 -3.52
CA LEU A 29 -1.01 14.63 -2.91
C LEU A 29 -1.03 14.99 -1.43
N PRO A 30 -2.08 15.66 -0.92
CA PRO A 30 -2.08 16.22 0.42
C PRO A 30 -1.69 15.14 1.40
N LEU A 31 -0.64 15.41 2.18
CA LEU A 31 -0.10 14.47 3.13
C LEU A 31 -1.09 14.33 4.29
N TYR A 32 -2.08 13.45 4.11
CA TYR A 32 -3.07 13.00 5.10
C TYR A 32 -2.49 12.92 6.55
N LYS A 33 -3.18 13.57 7.50
CA LYS A 33 -2.67 13.88 8.84
C LYS A 33 -3.33 12.93 9.86
N GLY A 34 -2.65 11.80 10.11
CA GLY A 34 -2.98 10.76 11.10
C GLY A 34 -1.78 9.83 11.27
N LYS A 35 -1.79 8.85 12.20
CA LYS A 35 -0.75 7.79 12.22
C LYS A 35 -0.92 6.89 10.99
N LYS A 36 -0.45 7.39 9.84
CA LYS A 36 -0.53 6.74 8.53
C LYS A 36 0.14 5.37 8.55
N LEU A 37 -0.56 4.38 8.03
CA LEU A 37 0.05 3.16 7.55
C LEU A 37 0.42 3.37 6.08
N GLU A 38 1.67 3.08 5.74
CA GLU A 38 2.03 2.88 4.34
C GLU A 38 1.56 1.49 3.92
N ILE A 39 0.67 1.42 2.94
CA ILE A 39 0.03 0.17 2.54
C ILE A 39 0.84 -0.48 1.44
N TYR A 40 1.14 -1.76 1.62
CA TYR A 40 1.79 -2.61 0.64
C TYR A 40 0.89 -3.82 0.34
N ILE A 41 0.67 -4.06 -0.94
CA ILE A 41 -0.11 -5.19 -1.44
C ILE A 41 0.86 -6.28 -1.90
N LEU A 42 0.75 -7.47 -1.31
CA LEU A 42 1.61 -8.62 -1.55
C LEU A 42 0.77 -9.69 -2.24
N ILE A 43 0.80 -9.68 -3.57
CA ILE A 43 0.08 -10.60 -4.44
C ILE A 43 1.08 -11.41 -5.27
N GLY A 44 0.62 -12.53 -5.81
CA GLY A 44 1.41 -13.39 -6.67
C GLY A 44 1.12 -14.85 -6.41
N GLN A 45 2.06 -15.69 -6.83
CA GLN A 45 1.92 -17.15 -6.80
C GLN A 45 2.49 -17.81 -5.53
N SER A 46 2.87 -19.08 -5.63
CA SER A 46 3.39 -19.93 -4.55
C SER A 46 4.57 -19.31 -3.78
N ASN A 47 5.49 -18.65 -4.48
CA ASN A 47 6.66 -18.02 -3.86
C ASN A 47 6.29 -16.82 -2.98
N MET A 48 5.23 -16.07 -3.33
CA MET A 48 4.69 -14.99 -2.49
C MET A 48 3.80 -15.53 -1.36
N ALA A 49 3.07 -16.63 -1.59
CA ALA A 49 2.33 -17.31 -0.53
C ALA A 49 3.27 -17.84 0.57
N GLY A 50 4.50 -18.22 0.18
CA GLY A 50 5.55 -18.69 1.07
C GLY A 50 5.72 -20.20 1.00
N ARG A 51 6.99 -20.65 1.03
CA ARG A 51 7.37 -22.07 0.99
C ARG A 51 8.47 -22.44 1.97
N ALA A 52 9.10 -21.45 2.61
CA ALA A 52 10.18 -21.65 3.55
C ALA A 52 9.67 -21.98 4.96
N LYS A 53 10.42 -22.82 5.69
CA LYS A 53 10.08 -23.17 7.08
C LYS A 53 10.12 -21.92 7.96
N ILE A 54 9.15 -21.77 8.85
CA ILE A 54 9.14 -20.74 9.90
C ILE A 54 9.86 -21.32 11.11
N THR A 55 10.92 -20.67 11.59
CA THR A 55 11.54 -21.03 12.87
C THR A 55 10.94 -20.20 14.00
N THR A 56 11.28 -20.53 15.25
CA THR A 56 10.86 -19.76 16.44
C THR A 56 11.23 -18.26 16.35
N LYS A 57 12.33 -17.93 15.66
CA LYS A 57 12.78 -16.56 15.43
C LYS A 57 11.88 -15.80 14.46
N GLU A 58 11.40 -16.45 13.40
CA GLU A 58 10.49 -15.83 12.43
C GLU A 58 9.03 -15.85 12.88
N ASN A 59 8.70 -16.60 13.93
CA ASN A 59 7.35 -16.60 14.51
C ASN A 59 7.07 -15.41 15.45
N GLN A 60 8.03 -14.49 15.58
CA GLN A 60 7.88 -13.29 16.41
C GLN A 60 7.13 -12.17 15.66
N PRO A 61 6.36 -11.32 16.38
CA PRO A 61 5.76 -10.13 15.81
C PRO A 61 6.76 -9.20 15.12
N ILE A 62 6.37 -8.68 13.95
CA ILE A 62 7.19 -7.74 13.17
C ILE A 62 6.92 -6.31 13.64
N LYS A 63 7.86 -5.71 14.36
CA LYS A 63 7.73 -4.34 14.89
C LYS A 63 7.29 -3.33 13.81
N ASN A 64 6.27 -2.54 14.13
CA ASN A 64 5.68 -1.50 13.27
C ASN A 64 5.05 -1.99 11.94
N ALA A 65 4.87 -3.30 11.76
CA ALA A 65 4.13 -3.86 10.63
C ALA A 65 2.81 -4.47 11.10
N PHE A 66 1.76 -4.24 10.30
CA PHE A 66 0.41 -4.70 10.57
C PHE A 66 -0.12 -5.49 9.38
N LEU A 67 -0.88 -6.55 9.61
CA LEU A 67 -1.47 -7.38 8.56
C LEU A 67 -3.00 -7.19 8.56
N LEU A 68 -3.58 -7.01 7.37
CA LEU A 68 -5.03 -6.99 7.21
C LEU A 68 -5.60 -8.39 7.41
N ASN A 69 -6.53 -8.53 8.35
CA ASN A 69 -7.21 -9.79 8.64
C ASN A 69 -8.53 -9.95 7.88
N ASP A 70 -9.14 -11.12 8.04
CA ASP A 70 -10.42 -11.53 7.47
C ASP A 70 -11.62 -10.67 7.91
N LYS A 71 -11.48 -9.89 8.99
CA LYS A 71 -12.48 -8.93 9.48
C LYS A 71 -12.28 -7.53 8.93
N GLY A 72 -11.37 -7.34 7.98
CA GLY A 72 -11.02 -6.04 7.42
C GLY A 72 -10.30 -5.11 8.41
N LYS A 73 -9.66 -5.66 9.45
CA LYS A 73 -8.93 -4.91 10.47
C LYS A 73 -7.44 -5.19 10.38
N PHE A 74 -6.62 -4.18 10.64
CA PHE A 74 -5.18 -4.35 10.76
C PHE A 74 -4.82 -4.84 12.17
N GLU A 75 -4.12 -5.97 12.24
CA GLU A 75 -3.55 -6.52 13.47
C GLU A 75 -2.03 -6.61 13.37
N GLN A 76 -1.36 -6.91 14.48
CA GLN A 76 0.09 -7.03 14.49
C GLN A 76 0.56 -8.12 13.50
N ALA A 77 1.51 -7.80 12.61
CA ALA A 77 1.98 -8.76 11.63
C ALA A 77 2.85 -9.84 12.29
N VAL A 78 2.48 -11.10 12.07
CA VAL A 78 3.19 -12.32 12.50
C VAL A 78 3.18 -13.30 11.32
N ASN A 79 4.19 -14.14 11.16
CA ASN A 79 4.17 -15.18 10.13
C ASN A 79 3.19 -16.31 10.49
N PRO A 80 2.62 -17.04 9.51
CA PRO A 80 2.69 -16.78 8.08
C PRO A 80 1.86 -15.56 7.67
N LEU A 81 2.42 -14.73 6.78
CA LEU A 81 1.78 -13.47 6.35
C LEU A 81 0.60 -13.69 5.39
N ASN A 82 0.57 -14.78 4.64
CA ASN A 82 -0.51 -15.10 3.71
C ASN A 82 -1.70 -15.85 4.36
N ARG A 83 -1.81 -15.83 5.70
CA ARG A 83 -2.83 -16.60 6.47
C ARG A 83 -4.27 -16.15 6.22
N TYR A 84 -4.49 -14.91 5.80
CA TYR A 84 -5.81 -14.35 5.49
C TYR A 84 -6.11 -14.36 3.99
N SER A 85 -5.34 -15.10 3.18
CA SER A 85 -5.65 -15.30 1.77
C SER A 85 -7.03 -15.95 1.62
N THR A 86 -7.91 -15.32 0.84
CA THR A 86 -9.25 -15.84 0.58
C THR A 86 -9.24 -17.02 -0.39
N ILE A 87 -8.10 -17.29 -1.03
CA ILE A 87 -7.95 -18.32 -2.05
C ILE A 87 -7.15 -19.48 -1.47
N HIS A 88 -7.86 -20.35 -0.76
CA HIS A 88 -7.25 -21.30 0.17
C HIS A 88 -6.71 -22.58 -0.50
N LYS A 89 -5.47 -22.89 -0.13
CA LYS A 89 -4.99 -24.24 0.20
C LYS A 89 -4.67 -24.15 1.70
N GLY A 90 -5.20 -25.06 2.54
CA GLY A 90 -5.25 -24.97 4.02
C GLY A 90 -4.07 -24.30 4.75
N LEU A 91 -4.33 -23.69 5.93
CA LEU A 91 -3.35 -22.98 6.78
C LEU A 91 -2.01 -23.72 6.99
N SER A 92 -2.01 -25.05 7.01
CA SER A 92 -0.80 -25.89 7.11
C SER A 92 0.20 -25.71 5.95
N MET A 93 -0.24 -25.19 4.81
CA MET A 93 0.62 -24.88 3.66
C MET A 93 1.20 -23.47 3.68
N GLN A 94 0.73 -22.59 4.56
CA GLN A 94 1.20 -21.21 4.62
C GLN A 94 2.51 -21.16 5.41
N LYS A 95 3.52 -20.58 4.79
CA LYS A 95 4.92 -20.68 5.20
C LYS A 95 5.58 -19.30 5.20
N LEU A 96 6.86 -19.24 5.53
CA LEU A 96 7.63 -17.99 5.46
C LEU A 96 7.68 -17.51 4.00
N ASN A 97 7.47 -16.21 3.81
CA ASN A 97 7.43 -15.55 2.51
C ASN A 97 8.32 -14.29 2.49
N PRO A 98 8.63 -13.70 1.31
CA PRO A 98 9.54 -12.55 1.24
C PRO A 98 8.99 -11.29 1.92
N GLY A 99 7.68 -11.22 2.18
CA GLY A 99 7.03 -10.16 2.93
C GLY A 99 7.63 -9.96 4.33
N TYR A 100 8.14 -11.01 4.98
CA TYR A 100 8.78 -10.91 6.29
C TYR A 100 10.07 -10.07 6.24
N GLY A 101 10.96 -10.38 5.31
CA GLY A 101 12.22 -9.64 5.14
C GLY A 101 11.97 -8.21 4.70
N PHE A 102 11.06 -8.04 3.74
CA PHE A 102 10.59 -6.74 3.27
C PHE A 102 10.06 -5.88 4.42
N ALA A 103 9.11 -6.38 5.21
CA ALA A 103 8.49 -5.63 6.29
C ALA A 103 9.51 -5.18 7.35
N LYS A 104 10.42 -6.08 7.75
CA LYS A 104 11.50 -5.75 8.69
C LYS A 104 12.43 -4.67 8.16
N PHE A 105 12.79 -4.75 6.88
CA PHE A 105 13.64 -3.76 6.26
C PHE A 105 12.95 -2.39 6.19
N MET A 106 11.70 -2.36 5.70
CA MET A 106 10.95 -1.13 5.49
C MET A 106 10.64 -0.39 6.79
N THR A 107 10.21 -1.11 7.84
CA THR A 107 9.93 -0.46 9.14
C THR A 107 11.20 0.05 9.81
N LYS A 108 12.35 -0.62 9.63
CA LYS A 108 13.66 -0.15 10.11
C LYS A 108 14.15 1.08 9.33
N ARG A 109 14.03 1.08 8.00
CA ARG A 109 14.56 2.12 7.12
C ARG A 109 13.75 3.42 7.14
N SER A 110 12.43 3.31 7.12
CA SER A 110 11.52 4.47 7.07
C SER A 110 11.15 5.00 8.45
N LYS A 111 11.28 4.18 9.49
CA LYS A 111 10.71 4.40 10.83
C LYS A 111 9.19 4.63 10.82
N ARG A 112 8.51 4.32 9.71
CA ARG A 112 7.05 4.43 9.57
C ARG A 112 6.37 3.10 9.89
N ARG A 113 5.07 3.18 10.18
CA ARG A 113 4.23 2.00 10.33
C ARG A 113 3.73 1.57 8.95
N ILE A 114 3.72 0.26 8.70
CA ILE A 114 3.27 -0.29 7.42
C ILE A 114 2.07 -1.21 7.61
N GLY A 115 1.15 -1.18 6.66
CA GLY A 115 0.04 -2.13 6.53
C GLY A 115 0.32 -3.08 5.38
N LEU A 116 0.20 -4.38 5.63
CA LEU A 116 0.38 -5.44 4.66
C LEU A 116 -0.99 -6.01 4.32
N ILE A 117 -1.28 -6.11 3.02
CA ILE A 117 -2.44 -6.82 2.49
C ILE A 117 -1.88 -7.96 1.66
N VAL A 118 -2.10 -9.20 2.11
CA VAL A 118 -1.44 -10.38 1.52
C VAL A 118 -2.50 -11.34 1.02
N ASN A 119 -2.56 -11.52 -0.30
CA ASN A 119 -3.52 -12.42 -0.94
C ASN A 119 -2.88 -13.14 -2.13
N ALA A 120 -1.86 -13.94 -1.84
CA ALA A 120 -1.18 -14.76 -2.84
C ALA A 120 -1.86 -16.13 -2.99
N ARG A 121 -1.92 -16.61 -4.24
CA ARG A 121 -2.54 -17.88 -4.63
C ARG A 121 -1.49 -18.79 -5.28
N GLY A 122 -1.20 -19.94 -4.68
CA GLY A 122 -0.29 -20.91 -5.30
C GLY A 122 -0.83 -21.46 -6.64
N ALA A 123 0.08 -21.80 -7.56
CA ALA A 123 -0.25 -22.37 -8.88
C ALA A 123 -1.19 -21.51 -9.72
N SER A 124 -1.13 -20.19 -9.57
CA SER A 124 -1.76 -19.24 -10.49
C SER A 124 -0.83 -18.92 -11.66
N SER A 125 -1.43 -18.64 -12.82
CA SER A 125 -0.79 -18.03 -13.98
C SER A 125 -1.43 -16.65 -14.22
N ILE A 126 -0.68 -15.76 -14.86
CA ILE A 126 -1.21 -14.46 -15.30
C ILE A 126 -2.17 -14.60 -16.50
N ASN A 127 -2.06 -15.70 -17.24
CA ASN A 127 -2.82 -15.98 -18.46
C ASN A 127 -3.98 -16.98 -18.26
N ALA A 128 -4.22 -17.43 -17.02
CA ALA A 128 -5.22 -18.47 -16.71
C ALA A 128 -6.51 -17.87 -16.15
#